data_AF-J0X1G7-F1
#
_entry.id   AF-J0X1G7-F1
#
_cell.length_a   1.000
_cell.length_b   1.000
_cell.length_c   1.000
_cell.angle_alpha   90.00
_cell.angle_beta   90.00
_cell.angle_gamma   90.00
#
_symmetry.space_group_name_H-M   'P 1'
#
loop_
_entity.id
_entity.type
_entity.pdbx_description
1 polymer ?
#
loop_
_entity_poly.entity_id
_entity_poly.type
_entity_poly.pdbx_seq_one_letter_code
_entity_poly.pdbx_strand_id
1 'polypeptide(L)'
;MLDTIQERHPHISKKDVISAFHSVYITVQREDTNGSETPWIAIGLDAHGRDMEICYVQKNSTIIIYHALTPVTKKMLNEINYLKQKGHYYERPRNTT
;
A
#
# COMPACT_ATOMS: atom_id res chain seq x y z
N MET A 1 -1.01 -15.23 5.74
CA MET A 1 -1.68 -13.93 6.01
C MET A 1 -2.05 -13.22 4.71
N LEU A 2 -2.74 -13.93 3.80
CA LEU A 2 -3.47 -13.35 2.66
C LEU A 2 -4.92 -13.84 2.61
N ASP A 3 -5.25 -14.86 3.40
CA ASP A 3 -6.57 -15.49 3.48
C ASP A 3 -7.62 -14.53 4.07
N THR A 4 -7.23 -13.69 5.04
CA THR A 4 -8.14 -12.71 5.68
C THR A 4 -8.56 -11.57 4.76
N ILE A 5 -7.76 -11.26 3.72
CA ILE A 5 -8.11 -10.23 2.72
C ILE A 5 -9.19 -10.77 1.79
N GLN A 6 -9.10 -12.04 1.38
CA GLN A 6 -10.11 -12.67 0.51
C GLN A 6 -11.47 -12.83 1.19
N GLU A 7 -11.50 -13.12 2.50
CA GLU A 7 -12.75 -13.22 3.27
C GLU A 7 -13.51 -11.88 3.37
N ARG A 8 -12.80 -10.77 3.49
CA ARG A 8 -13.40 -9.42 3.59
C ARG A 8 -13.65 -8.77 2.23
N HIS A 9 -12.86 -9.12 1.23
CA HIS A 9 -12.92 -8.56 -0.12
C HIS A 9 -12.82 -9.69 -1.17
N PRO A 10 -13.90 -10.44 -1.43
CA PRO A 10 -13.89 -11.57 -2.36
C PRO A 10 -13.55 -11.18 -3.82
N HIS A 11 -13.60 -9.88 -4.14
CA HIS A 11 -13.24 -9.33 -5.44
C HIS A 11 -11.76 -8.90 -5.56
N ILE A 12 -10.96 -9.08 -4.51
CA ILE A 12 -9.52 -8.78 -4.50
C ILE A 12 -8.77 -10.11 -4.45
N SER A 13 -8.09 -10.44 -5.54
CA SER A 13 -7.27 -11.65 -5.60
C SER A 13 -5.87 -11.40 -5.04
N LYS A 14 -5.18 -12.49 -4.67
CA LYS A 14 -3.76 -12.47 -4.32
C LYS A 14 -2.90 -11.82 -5.41
N LYS A 15 -3.26 -12.09 -6.67
CA LYS A 15 -2.59 -11.54 -7.87
C LYS A 15 -2.75 -10.03 -7.97
N ASP A 16 -3.92 -9.50 -7.62
CA ASP A 16 -4.17 -8.06 -7.64
C ASP A 16 -3.29 -7.34 -6.63
N VAL A 17 -3.20 -7.87 -5.41
CA VAL A 17 -2.35 -7.29 -4.35
C VAL A 17 -0.87 -7.33 -4.73
N ILE A 18 -0.39 -8.45 -5.27
CA ILE A 18 1.01 -8.57 -5.73
C ILE A 18 1.29 -7.60 -6.88
N SER A 19 0.39 -7.53 -7.87
CA SER A 19 0.53 -6.63 -9.02
C SER A 19 0.57 -5.17 -8.58
N ALA A 20 -0.32 -4.78 -7.65
CA ALA A 20 -0.33 -3.45 -7.06
C ALA A 20 0.95 -3.16 -6.28
N PHE A 21 1.46 -4.10 -5.50
CA PHE A 21 2.68 -3.89 -4.75
C PHE A 21 3.91 -3.71 -5.65
N HIS A 22 3.99 -4.46 -6.76
CA HIS A 22 5.09 -4.34 -7.73
C HIS A 22 5.03 -3.04 -8.56
N SER A 23 3.85 -2.44 -8.68
CA SER A 23 3.60 -1.22 -9.46
C SER A 23 3.42 0.02 -8.58
N VAL A 24 3.86 -0.03 -7.31
CA VAL A 24 3.78 1.10 -6.38
C VAL A 24 4.46 2.34 -6.96
N TYR A 25 3.69 3.42 -7.05
CA TYR A 25 4.15 4.73 -7.52
C TYR A 25 4.09 5.80 -6.41
N ILE A 26 3.34 5.55 -5.33
CA ILE A 26 3.34 6.36 -4.11
C ILE A 26 3.67 5.44 -2.93
N THR A 27 4.69 5.76 -2.15
CA THR A 27 4.93 5.11 -0.85
C THR A 27 5.30 6.15 0.21
N VAL A 28 4.72 5.98 1.40
CA VAL A 28 4.86 6.90 2.52
C VAL A 28 5.09 6.07 3.78
N GLN A 29 6.04 6.49 4.59
CA GLN A 29 6.30 5.89 5.89
C GLN A 29 5.38 6.52 6.95
N ARG A 30 4.67 5.71 7.73
CA ARG A 30 3.99 6.18 8.94
C ARG A 30 5.01 6.36 10.07
N GLU A 31 4.67 7.15 11.08
CA GLU A 31 5.48 7.28 12.28
C GLU A 31 5.64 5.90 12.97
N ASP A 32 6.83 5.62 13.48
CA ASP A 32 7.13 4.37 14.17
C ASP A 32 6.34 4.30 15.49
N THR A 33 5.50 3.28 15.62
CA THR A 33 4.82 2.97 16.88
C THR A 33 5.66 1.97 17.66
N ASN A 34 6.54 2.48 18.53
CA ASN A 34 7.30 1.73 19.55
C ASN A 34 8.42 0.80 19.06
N GLY A 35 9.10 1.11 17.96
CA GLY A 35 10.52 0.73 17.78
C GLY A 35 10.79 -0.69 17.30
N SER A 36 9.76 -1.44 16.89
CA SER A 36 9.94 -2.78 16.33
C SER A 36 9.75 -2.81 14.82
N GLU A 37 8.72 -2.14 14.28
CA GLU A 37 8.36 -2.21 12.86
C GLU A 37 7.67 -0.92 12.41
N THR A 38 8.25 -0.23 11.43
CA THR A 38 7.62 0.98 10.89
C THR A 38 6.58 0.61 9.82
N PRO A 39 5.31 1.03 9.98
CA PRO A 39 4.29 0.77 8.98
C PRO A 39 4.43 1.70 7.79
N TRP A 40 4.04 1.20 6.62
CA TRP A 40 4.05 1.92 5.36
C TRP A 40 2.66 1.91 4.73
N ILE A 41 2.36 2.97 4.00
CA ILE A 41 1.21 3.04 3.10
C ILE A 41 1.68 3.29 1.69
N ALA A 42 1.07 2.60 0.74
CA ALA A 42 1.40 2.72 -0.66
C ALA A 42 0.15 2.73 -1.54
N ILE A 43 0.30 3.30 -2.73
CA ILE A 43 -0.63 3.17 -3.84
C ILE A 43 0.10 2.58 -5.04
N GLY A 44 -0.48 1.54 -5.61
CA GLY A 44 -0.06 0.92 -6.85
C GLY A 44 -1.26 0.49 -7.70
N LEU A 45 -0.97 -0.09 -8.86
CA LEU A 45 -1.96 -0.53 -9.85
C LEU A 45 -2.18 -2.04 -9.77
N ASP A 46 -3.42 -2.47 -9.53
CA ASP A 46 -3.78 -3.89 -9.56
C ASP A 46 -3.65 -4.50 -10.97
N ALA A 47 -3.95 -5.79 -11.10
CA ALA A 47 -3.83 -6.49 -12.39
C ALA A 47 -4.78 -5.97 -13.48
N HIS A 48 -5.73 -5.09 -13.12
CA HIS A 48 -6.70 -4.45 -13.99
C HIS A 48 -6.41 -2.95 -14.20
N GLY A 49 -5.29 -2.43 -13.68
CA GLY A 49 -4.90 -1.03 -13.81
C GLY A 49 -5.67 -0.09 -12.89
N ARG A 50 -6.34 -0.60 -11.84
CA ARG A 50 -7.03 0.22 -10.86
C ARG A 50 -6.09 0.57 -9.72
N ASP A 51 -6.19 1.80 -9.22
CA ASP A 51 -5.46 2.21 -8.02
C ASP A 51 -5.92 1.36 -6.82
N MET A 52 -4.94 0.82 -6.09
CA MET A 52 -5.11 0.00 -4.91
C MET A 52 -4.27 0.57 -3.76
N GLU A 53 -4.91 0.76 -2.60
CA GLU A 53 -4.20 1.11 -1.38
C GLU A 53 -3.61 -0.16 -0.75
N ILE A 54 -2.39 -0.04 -0.20
CA ILE A 54 -1.65 -1.14 0.42
C ILE A 54 -1.07 -0.64 1.72
N CYS A 55 -1.32 -1.34 2.84
CA CYS A 55 -0.55 -1.15 4.07
C CYS A 55 0.34 -2.37 4.30
N TYR A 56 1.61 -2.11 4.61
CA TYR A 56 2.59 -3.15 4.85
C TYR A 56 3.59 -2.75 5.95
N VAL A 57 4.23 -3.75 6.51
CA VAL A 57 5.45 -3.58 7.33
C VAL A 57 6.60 -4.33 6.65
N GLN A 58 7.80 -3.79 6.77
CA GLN A 58 9.02 -4.49 6.39
C GLN A 58 9.67 -5.08 7.64
N LYS A 59 9.77 -6.41 7.71
CA LYS A 59 10.52 -7.13 8.75
C LYS A 59 11.73 -7.78 8.10
N ASN A 60 12.94 -7.27 8.38
CA ASN A 60 14.18 -7.72 7.71
C ASN A 60 14.04 -7.63 6.18
N SER A 61 14.14 -8.78 5.49
CA SER A 61 13.97 -8.92 4.03
C SER A 61 12.55 -9.35 3.62
N THR A 62 11.61 -9.39 4.55
CA THR A 62 10.24 -9.86 4.32
C THR A 62 9.25 -8.69 4.37
N ILE A 63 8.43 -8.57 3.34
CA ILE A 63 7.30 -7.65 3.31
C ILE A 63 6.04 -8.39 3.78
N ILE A 64 5.33 -7.79 4.73
CA ILE A 64 4.06 -8.31 5.22
C ILE A 64 2.97 -7.29 4.89
N ILE A 65 2.18 -7.60 3.87
CA ILE A 65 0.98 -6.84 3.50
C ILE A 65 -0.16 -7.34 4.38
N TYR A 66 -0.70 -6.46 5.22
CA TYR A 66 -1.79 -6.80 6.15
C TYR A 66 -3.11 -6.14 5.77
N HIS A 67 -3.09 -5.16 4.85
CA HIS A 67 -4.29 -4.50 4.34
C HIS A 67 -4.09 -4.13 2.87
N ALA A 68 -5.11 -4.40 2.05
CA ALA A 68 -5.19 -3.91 0.69
C ALA A 68 -6.65 -3.64 0.32
N LEU A 69 -6.91 -2.57 -0.42
CA LEU A 69 -8.27 -2.21 -0.86
C LEU A 69 -8.24 -1.51 -2.23
N THR A 70 -9.27 -1.77 -3.03
CA THR A 70 -9.55 -1.01 -4.24
C THR A 70 -11.05 -0.67 -4.30
N PRO A 71 -11.46 0.56 -4.64
CA PRO A 71 -10.60 1.72 -4.92
C PRO A 71 -9.93 2.29 -3.66
N VAL A 72 -8.90 3.12 -3.85
CA VAL A 72 -8.23 3.84 -2.75
C VAL A 72 -9.24 4.68 -1.95
N THR A 73 -9.20 4.60 -0.63
CA THR A 73 -10.11 5.36 0.23
C THR A 73 -9.72 6.83 0.32
N LYS A 74 -10.72 7.71 0.52
CA LYS A 74 -10.48 9.13 0.86
C LYS A 74 -9.61 9.28 2.11
N LYS A 75 -9.78 8.39 3.09
CA LYS A 75 -8.98 8.36 4.32
C LYS A 75 -7.49 8.16 4.00
N MET A 76 -7.16 7.18 3.16
CA MET A 76 -5.80 6.91 2.74
C MET A 76 -5.18 8.09 1.99
N LEU A 77 -5.93 8.70 1.06
CA LEU A 77 -5.46 9.88 0.32
C LEU A 77 -5.15 11.06 1.26
N ASN A 78 -6.02 11.33 2.23
CA ASN A 78 -5.81 12.39 3.21
C ASN A 78 -4.58 12.13 4.07
N GLU A 79 -4.37 10.88 4.49
CA GLU A 79 -3.20 10.48 5.28
C GLU A 79 -1.90 10.63 4.49
N ILE A 80 -1.87 10.17 3.23
CA ILE A 80 -0.73 10.37 2.32
C ILE A 80 -0.42 11.86 2.17
N ASN A 81 -1.43 12.70 1.92
CA ASN A 81 -1.23 14.14 1.75
C ASN A 81 -0.69 14.80 3.02
N TYR A 82 -1.15 14.39 4.19
CA TYR A 82 -0.64 14.88 5.48
C TYR A 82 0.84 14.49 5.69
N LEU A 83 1.19 13.23 5.42
CA LEU A 83 2.55 12.73 5.59
C LEU A 83 3.52 13.26 4.51
N LYS A 84 3.04 13.52 3.29
CA LYS A 84 3.80 14.23 2.24
C LYS A 84 4.28 15.60 2.72
N GLN A 85 3.43 16.35 3.43
CA GLN A 85 3.79 17.66 3.99
C GLN A 85 4.87 17.57 5.08
N LYS A 86 5.01 16.42 5.75
CA LYS A 86 6.04 16.16 6.77
C LYS A 86 7.36 15.64 6.21
N GLY A 87 7.49 15.40 4.89
CA GLY A 87 8.74 15.00 4.24
C GLY A 87 9.07 13.49 4.29
N HIS A 88 8.17 12.63 4.76
CA HIS A 88 8.37 11.17 4.83
C HIS A 88 7.85 10.44 3.57
N TYR A 89 8.30 10.85 2.39
CA TYR A 89 7.68 10.47 1.12
C TYR A 89 8.65 10.07 0.02
N TYR A 90 8.30 9.01 -0.72
CA TYR A 90 8.95 8.62 -1.96
C TYR A 90 7.91 8.45 -3.08
N GLU A 91 8.03 9.25 -4.14
CA GLU A 91 7.29 9.10 -5.40
C GLU A 91 8.16 8.41 -6.44
N ARG A 92 7.57 7.50 -7.21
CA ARG A 92 8.11 7.13 -8.51
C ARG A 92 7.13 7.64 -9.58
N PRO A 93 7.61 8.19 -10.71
CA PRO A 93 6.73 8.55 -11.80
C PRO A 93 5.94 7.30 -12.21
N ARG A 94 4.61 7.46 -12.33
CA ARG A 94 3.73 6.40 -12.84
C ARG A 94 4.20 6.09 -14.26
N ASN A 95 4.68 4.87 -14.51
CA ASN A 95 5.01 4.43 -15.87
C ASN A 95 3.70 4.36 -16.68
N THR A 96 3.35 5.45 -17.35
CA THR A 96 2.30 5.48 -18.37
C THR A 96 2.91 4.96 -19.66
N THR A 97 2.63 3.69 -19.99
CA THR A 97 2.76 3.18 -21.36
C THR A 97 1.40 3.22 -22.02
#